data_AF-A0A7Y5G2B8-F1
#
_entry.id   AF-A0A7Y5G2B8-F1
#
_cell.length_a   1.000
_cell.length_b   1.000
_cell.length_c   1.000
_cell.angle_alpha   90.00
_cell.angle_beta   90.00
_cell.angle_gamma   90.00
#
_symmetry.space_group_name_H-M   'P 1'
#
loop_
_entity.id
_entity.type
_entity.pdbx_description
1 polymer ?
#
loop_
_entity_poly.entity_id
_entity_poly.type
_entity_poly.pdbx_seq_one_letter_code
_entity_poly.pdbx_strand_id
1 'polypeptide(L)'
;MPLSLPDSLRAASDSLKATITESDSLATQLAASDSLSFWQKFWETFVDPSQWTLVNVIATLAALFTIIGGLYLFIRWLKKGAAESSPVVVEKSENSLIVSGGVVKSTLNVYLSPPGKPTLNNEEFERMLNEYLRWVSNAYTKARLYGLESLRTGGAPVRKLSEVFVPVKLRRFQSLDREAKEKIGAHARDDTAANRSYLEWVEKKRGEGEEVGLKNLLNTAQRLAIVGGAGCGKSTVLAYLAASLANAATAGNLQLPFALPDRKKLLIPLLIPLRYYREYVSLSELSPQDRLRSPQTGKLAAFISWYLKRRSPGLERCEDFFERLLLGGGCLLMLDGLDEVVSRDERGRVRQEVEDIANDMYPGNLVVVTAREAGYQENAVFGDDFTRLDVQRLEDSQIEALVHNWCVQLYPGEEEVRIQELMDSIREINSLRRGRDLPPLISTPLMTTMVVSVKWGETELPRERARLYEAVVKVILQAQYLDDDDQTRELVNWGGAWEEQREWLSYLALEMHRGGQNGAAIPEERLREILAPKLSKENLDQFIRAVRSRGGLFEERAELFQFAHLTFQEFLAARLLAKDREKSLPILEERIPDA
;
A
#
# COMPACT_ATOMS: atom_id res chain seq x y z
N MET A 1 17.64 59.87 -29.15
CA MET A 1 17.42 59.20 -30.44
C MET A 1 16.72 57.87 -30.18
N PRO A 2 15.43 57.72 -30.51
CA PRO A 2 14.83 56.39 -30.63
C PRO A 2 15.11 55.85 -32.03
N LEU A 3 15.69 54.65 -32.12
CA LEU A 3 15.89 53.95 -33.39
C LEU A 3 14.54 53.44 -33.90
N SER A 4 14.00 54.09 -34.93
CA SER A 4 12.85 53.60 -35.69
C SER A 4 13.24 52.38 -36.51
N LEU A 5 12.40 51.34 -36.49
CA LEU A 5 12.48 50.20 -37.39
C LEU A 5 12.46 50.67 -38.86
N PRO A 6 13.31 50.11 -39.75
CA PRO A 6 13.28 50.42 -41.19
C PRO A 6 11.91 50.12 -41.81
N ASP A 7 11.42 50.99 -42.69
CA ASP A 7 10.11 50.89 -43.34
C ASP A 7 9.89 49.57 -44.11
N SER A 8 10.97 48.90 -44.53
CA SER A 8 10.94 47.58 -45.18
C SER A 8 10.48 46.45 -44.25
N LEU A 9 10.73 46.55 -42.95
CA LEU A 9 10.32 45.54 -41.96
C LEU A 9 8.88 45.75 -41.48
N ARG A 10 8.38 46.99 -41.49
CA ARG A 10 6.95 47.27 -41.28
C ARG A 10 6.12 46.76 -42.46
N ALA A 11 6.54 47.04 -43.70
CA ALA A 11 5.87 46.54 -44.89
C ALA A 11 5.81 44.99 -44.93
N ALA A 12 6.89 44.31 -44.53
CA ALA A 12 6.92 42.85 -44.43
C ALA A 12 6.00 42.32 -43.31
N SER A 13 5.96 42.96 -42.14
CA SER A 13 5.06 42.57 -41.04
C SER A 13 3.59 42.79 -41.38
N ASP A 14 3.25 43.88 -42.08
CA ASP A 14 1.87 44.20 -42.43
C ASP A 14 1.40 43.33 -43.59
N SER A 15 2.28 42.99 -44.55
CA SER A 15 2.00 41.98 -45.58
C SER A 15 1.80 40.59 -44.97
N LEU A 16 2.60 40.20 -43.97
CA LEU A 16 2.45 38.89 -43.30
C LEU A 16 1.12 38.81 -42.53
N LYS A 17 0.72 39.89 -41.86
CA LYS A 17 -0.56 39.97 -41.14
C LYS A 17 -1.75 39.96 -42.10
N ALA A 18 -1.66 40.66 -43.23
CA ALA A 18 -2.68 40.61 -44.28
C ALA A 18 -2.86 39.19 -44.84
N THR A 19 -1.76 38.48 -45.11
CA THR A 19 -1.80 37.09 -45.60
C THR A 19 -2.36 36.11 -44.56
N ILE A 20 -2.08 36.30 -43.27
CA ILE A 20 -2.66 35.49 -42.18
C ILE A 20 -4.16 35.74 -42.06
N THR A 21 -4.60 37.00 -42.20
CA THR A 21 -6.03 37.36 -42.09
C THR A 21 -6.84 36.89 -43.30
N GLU A 22 -6.26 36.94 -44.52
CA GLU A 22 -6.85 36.33 -45.71
C GLU A 22 -6.89 34.79 -45.62
N SER A 23 -5.88 34.16 -45.03
CA SER A 23 -5.85 32.71 -44.77
C SER A 23 -6.97 32.27 -43.82
N ASP A 24 -7.23 33.01 -42.75
CA ASP A 24 -8.32 32.69 -41.82
C ASP A 24 -9.70 32.94 -42.44
N SER A 25 -9.85 33.97 -43.29
CA SER A 25 -11.06 34.21 -44.08
C SER A 25 -11.31 33.09 -45.11
N LEU A 26 -10.25 32.61 -45.78
CA LEU A 26 -10.31 31.48 -46.71
C LEU A 26 -10.63 30.17 -46.00
N ALA A 27 -10.04 29.91 -44.82
CA ALA A 27 -10.35 28.74 -44.00
C ALA A 27 -11.81 28.74 -43.52
N THR A 28 -12.37 29.92 -43.24
CA THR A 28 -13.77 30.07 -42.82
C THR A 28 -14.74 29.91 -44.00
N GLN A 29 -14.36 30.33 -45.22
CA GLN A 29 -15.13 30.07 -46.44
C GLN A 29 -15.01 28.61 -46.92
N LEU A 30 -13.86 27.96 -46.72
CA LEU A 30 -13.58 26.56 -47.06
C LEU A 30 -14.41 25.56 -46.24
N ALA A 31 -14.87 25.95 -45.05
CA ALA A 31 -15.78 25.15 -44.24
C ALA A 31 -17.22 25.07 -44.82
N ALA A 32 -17.54 25.83 -45.87
CA ALA A 32 -18.91 26.04 -46.33
C ALA A 32 -19.23 25.65 -47.79
N SER A 33 -18.32 25.05 -48.56
CA SER A 33 -18.63 24.68 -49.96
C SER A 33 -18.02 23.36 -50.43
N ASP A 34 -18.82 22.57 -51.15
CA ASP A 34 -18.51 21.23 -51.69
C ASP A 34 -17.18 21.16 -52.48
N SER A 35 -16.40 20.15 -52.13
CA SER A 35 -14.95 20.05 -52.34
C SER A 35 -14.49 19.62 -53.73
N LEU A 36 -15.39 19.20 -54.64
CA LEU A 36 -14.96 18.57 -55.90
C LEU A 36 -14.44 19.56 -56.97
N SER A 37 -15.01 20.76 -57.04
CA SER A 37 -14.66 21.76 -58.07
C SER A 37 -13.31 22.45 -57.85
N PHE A 38 -12.88 22.52 -56.58
CA PHE A 38 -11.60 23.10 -56.19
C PHE A 38 -10.42 22.22 -56.61
N TRP A 39 -10.50 20.91 -56.36
CA TRP A 39 -9.42 19.97 -56.69
C TRP A 39 -9.16 19.88 -58.20
N GLN A 40 -10.19 20.08 -59.01
CA GLN A 40 -10.06 20.07 -60.47
C GLN A 40 -9.32 21.33 -60.99
N LYS A 41 -9.66 22.53 -60.48
CA LYS A 41 -8.94 23.78 -60.80
C LYS A 41 -7.53 23.82 -60.20
N PHE A 42 -7.35 23.24 -59.02
CA PHE A 42 -6.04 23.14 -58.36
C PHE A 42 -5.07 22.30 -59.20
N TRP A 43 -5.54 21.21 -59.81
CA TRP A 43 -4.72 20.34 -60.66
C TRP A 43 -4.38 20.98 -62.01
N GLU A 44 -5.32 21.70 -62.64
CA GLU A 44 -5.08 22.38 -63.93
C GLU A 44 -4.07 23.54 -63.83
N THR A 45 -3.95 24.18 -62.66
CA THR A 45 -3.06 25.32 -62.46
C THR A 45 -1.60 24.90 -62.18
N PHE A 46 -1.35 23.66 -61.78
CA PHE A 46 -0.06 23.22 -61.23
C PHE A 46 0.82 22.36 -62.15
N VAL A 47 0.48 22.20 -63.44
CA VAL A 47 1.25 21.36 -64.40
C VAL A 47 1.85 22.18 -65.56
N ASP A 48 2.41 23.37 -65.28
CA ASP A 48 3.35 24.01 -66.21
C ASP A 48 4.71 24.28 -65.50
N PRO A 49 5.76 23.49 -65.80
CA PRO A 49 7.08 23.62 -65.20
C PRO A 49 7.82 24.92 -65.54
N SER A 50 7.32 25.74 -66.48
CA SER A 50 8.05 26.90 -67.00
C SER A 50 7.92 28.20 -66.18
N GLN A 51 7.11 28.25 -65.11
CA GLN A 51 6.86 29.46 -64.31
C GLN A 51 7.22 29.37 -62.81
N TRP A 52 8.12 28.47 -62.43
CA TRP A 52 8.48 28.30 -61.02
C TRP A 52 9.45 29.38 -60.54
N THR A 53 8.96 30.36 -59.76
CA THR A 53 9.82 31.24 -58.94
C THR A 53 10.00 30.68 -57.53
N LEU A 54 11.03 31.13 -56.80
CA LEU A 54 11.38 30.66 -55.43
C LEU A 54 10.20 30.75 -54.45
N VAL A 55 9.30 31.71 -54.65
CA VAL A 55 8.08 31.91 -53.84
C VAL A 55 7.07 30.78 -54.06
N ASN A 56 6.92 30.29 -55.30
CA ASN A 56 6.01 29.18 -55.62
C ASN A 56 6.51 27.85 -55.05
N VAL A 57 7.83 27.65 -54.93
CA VAL A 57 8.41 26.46 -54.26
C VAL A 57 8.08 26.46 -52.77
N ILE A 58 8.23 27.60 -52.09
CA ILE A 58 7.96 27.73 -50.65
C ILE A 58 6.45 27.56 -50.36
N ALA A 59 5.58 28.13 -51.19
CA ALA A 59 4.13 27.94 -51.08
C ALA A 59 3.72 26.48 -51.30
N THR A 60 4.36 25.79 -52.26
CA THR A 60 4.11 24.36 -52.52
C THR A 60 4.57 23.48 -51.37
N LEU A 61 5.72 23.78 -50.76
CA LEU A 61 6.23 23.07 -49.59
C LEU A 61 5.37 23.32 -48.34
N ALA A 62 4.85 24.53 -48.15
CA ALA A 62 3.93 24.86 -47.07
C ALA A 62 2.58 24.14 -47.25
N ALA A 63 2.05 24.09 -48.47
CA ALA A 63 0.84 23.33 -48.78
C ALA A 63 1.04 21.81 -48.55
N LEU A 64 2.19 21.26 -48.95
CA LEU A 64 2.57 19.88 -48.67
C LEU A 64 2.69 19.61 -47.16
N PHE A 65 3.24 20.53 -46.37
CA PHE A 65 3.32 20.39 -44.92
C PHE A 65 1.94 20.38 -44.25
N THR A 66 1.01 21.21 -44.73
CA THR A 66 -0.37 21.25 -44.23
C THR A 66 -1.15 20.01 -44.65
N ILE A 67 -0.93 19.49 -45.86
CA ILE A 67 -1.53 18.23 -46.34
C ILE A 67 -0.97 17.03 -45.57
N ILE A 68 0.33 16.97 -45.30
CA ILE A 68 0.97 15.91 -44.51
C ILE A 68 0.51 15.98 -43.04
N GLY A 69 0.38 17.19 -42.48
CA GLY A 69 -0.18 17.41 -41.15
C GLY A 69 -1.65 17.00 -41.06
N GLY A 70 -2.45 17.32 -42.07
CA GLY A 70 -3.84 16.89 -42.22
C GLY A 70 -3.98 15.38 -42.38
N LEU A 71 -3.11 14.75 -43.19
CA LEU A 71 -3.07 13.30 -43.40
C LEU A 71 -2.63 12.57 -42.11
N TYR A 72 -1.70 13.13 -41.35
CA TYR A 72 -1.31 12.61 -40.03
C TYR A 72 -2.46 12.68 -39.02
N LEU A 73 -3.21 13.79 -39.00
CA LEU A 73 -4.40 13.93 -38.14
C LEU A 73 -5.55 13.02 -38.60
N PHE A 74 -5.72 12.81 -39.91
CA PHE A 74 -6.70 11.91 -40.50
C PHE A 74 -6.36 10.43 -40.25
N ILE A 75 -5.09 10.02 -40.36
CA ILE A 75 -4.62 8.68 -39.98
C ILE A 75 -4.77 8.46 -38.47
N ARG A 76 -4.50 9.50 -37.66
CA ARG A 76 -4.72 9.45 -36.20
C ARG A 76 -6.20 9.38 -35.86
N TRP A 77 -7.08 10.00 -36.64
CA TRP A 77 -8.53 9.93 -36.51
C TRP A 77 -9.08 8.57 -36.96
N LEU A 78 -8.62 8.01 -38.08
CA LEU A 78 -8.92 6.64 -38.53
C LEU A 78 -8.45 5.59 -37.50
N LYS A 79 -7.27 5.77 -36.89
CA LYS A 79 -6.79 4.91 -35.78
C LYS A 79 -7.59 5.10 -34.47
N LYS A 80 -8.30 6.21 -34.31
CA LYS A 80 -9.21 6.46 -33.18
C LYS A 80 -10.62 5.93 -33.44
N GLY A 81 -11.05 5.87 -34.70
CA GLY A 81 -12.36 5.36 -35.13
C GLY A 81 -12.42 3.84 -35.36
N ALA A 82 -11.28 3.15 -35.43
CA ALA A 82 -11.19 1.70 -35.63
C ALA A 82 -10.90 0.88 -34.36
N ALA A 83 -11.01 1.48 -33.17
CA ALA A 83 -10.71 0.82 -31.90
C ALA A 83 -11.95 0.78 -30.98
N GLU A 84 -13.12 0.46 -31.52
CA GLU A 84 -14.27 0.01 -30.74
C GLU A 84 -14.92 -1.19 -31.47
N SER A 85 -15.16 -2.26 -30.70
CA SER A 85 -15.89 -3.49 -31.02
C SER A 85 -15.25 -4.54 -31.94
N SER A 86 -14.60 -5.55 -31.33
CA SER A 86 -14.94 -6.97 -31.55
C SER A 86 -14.35 -7.85 -30.44
N PRO A 87 -15.11 -8.81 -29.89
CA PRO A 87 -14.65 -9.72 -28.86
C PRO A 87 -13.84 -10.85 -29.50
N VAL A 88 -12.57 -10.99 -29.14
CA VAL A 88 -11.82 -12.22 -29.43
C VAL A 88 -12.13 -13.20 -28.30
N VAL A 89 -13.00 -14.17 -28.60
CA VAL A 89 -13.12 -15.40 -27.82
C VAL A 89 -11.85 -16.21 -28.12
N VAL A 90 -10.92 -16.26 -27.16
CA VAL A 90 -9.88 -17.29 -27.12
C VAL A 90 -10.27 -18.28 -26.03
N GLU A 91 -10.47 -19.53 -26.43
CA GLU A 91 -10.71 -20.64 -25.52
C GLU A 91 -9.55 -20.83 -24.54
N LYS A 92 -9.93 -21.25 -23.34
CA LYS A 92 -9.15 -21.38 -22.11
C LYS A 92 -7.86 -22.18 -22.27
N SER A 93 -6.78 -21.63 -21.71
CA SER A 93 -5.86 -22.41 -20.88
C SER A 93 -5.87 -21.80 -19.46
N GLU A 94 -5.97 -22.65 -18.45
CA GLU A 94 -6.13 -22.24 -17.05
C GLU A 94 -4.91 -21.42 -16.57
N ASN A 95 -5.19 -20.28 -15.93
CA ASN A 95 -4.29 -19.39 -15.18
C ASN A 95 -3.37 -18.37 -15.90
N SER A 96 -3.74 -17.85 -17.08
CA SER A 96 -3.12 -16.61 -17.60
C SER A 96 -4.02 -15.37 -17.39
N LEU A 97 -3.76 -14.59 -16.35
CA LEU A 97 -4.33 -13.23 -16.17
C LEU A 97 -3.65 -12.28 -17.17
N ILE A 98 -4.42 -11.55 -17.99
CA ILE A 98 -3.92 -10.64 -19.03
C ILE A 98 -4.19 -9.19 -18.60
N VAL A 99 -3.14 -8.38 -18.34
CA VAL A 99 -3.30 -6.93 -18.10
C VAL A 99 -3.83 -6.25 -19.37
N SER A 100 -4.74 -5.27 -19.22
CA SER A 100 -5.30 -4.59 -20.40
C SER A 100 -4.25 -3.78 -21.16
N GLY A 101 -4.35 -3.79 -22.50
CA GLY A 101 -3.42 -3.08 -23.37
C GLY A 101 -3.33 -1.56 -23.10
N GLY A 102 -4.39 -0.95 -22.55
CA GLY A 102 -4.35 0.46 -22.11
C GLY A 102 -3.43 0.70 -20.92
N VAL A 103 -3.49 -0.18 -19.91
CA VAL A 103 -2.62 -0.12 -18.71
C VAL A 103 -1.18 -0.43 -19.10
N VAL A 104 -0.94 -1.49 -19.88
CA VAL A 104 0.41 -1.86 -20.38
C VAL A 104 1.03 -0.67 -21.11
N LYS A 105 0.32 -0.05 -22.05
CA LYS A 105 0.84 1.08 -22.82
C LYS A 105 1.15 2.30 -21.95
N SER A 106 0.28 2.62 -20.99
CA SER A 106 0.52 3.75 -20.08
C SER A 106 1.74 3.53 -19.18
N THR A 107 1.92 2.31 -18.68
CA THR A 107 3.01 1.95 -17.77
C THR A 107 4.32 1.78 -18.53
N LEU A 108 4.27 1.25 -19.76
CA LEU A 108 5.44 1.19 -20.63
C LEU A 108 5.97 2.59 -20.97
N ASN A 109 5.08 3.56 -21.21
CA ASN A 109 5.51 4.95 -21.39
C ASN A 109 6.19 5.52 -20.13
N VAL A 110 5.70 5.16 -18.94
CA VAL A 110 6.34 5.52 -17.66
C VAL A 110 7.71 4.85 -17.55
N TYR A 111 7.85 3.59 -17.95
CA TYR A 111 9.12 2.87 -17.93
C TYR A 111 10.15 3.42 -18.93
N LEU A 112 9.70 3.86 -20.11
CA LEU A 112 10.54 4.38 -21.18
C LEU A 112 10.91 5.86 -21.01
N SER A 113 10.26 6.61 -20.12
CA SER A 113 10.52 8.05 -19.93
C SER A 113 11.85 8.40 -19.26
N PRO A 114 12.41 7.60 -18.33
CA PRO A 114 13.71 7.88 -17.74
C PRO A 114 14.87 7.43 -18.65
N PRO A 115 16.04 8.10 -18.58
CA PRO A 115 17.24 7.68 -19.30
C PRO A 115 17.74 6.32 -18.80
N GLY A 116 17.99 5.40 -19.73
CA GLY A 116 18.49 4.05 -19.47
C GLY A 116 18.46 3.24 -20.76
N LYS A 117 19.26 2.16 -20.87
CA LYS A 117 19.13 1.26 -22.02
C LYS A 117 17.73 0.64 -21.97
N PRO A 118 16.88 0.74 -23.00
CA PRO A 118 15.65 -0.04 -23.08
C PRO A 118 16.06 -1.51 -23.27
N THR A 119 16.26 -2.20 -22.15
CA THR A 119 16.68 -3.60 -22.09
C THR A 119 15.53 -4.55 -22.39
N LEU A 120 14.30 -4.14 -22.03
CA LEU A 120 13.09 -4.93 -22.21
C LEU A 120 12.35 -4.49 -23.46
N ASN A 121 12.00 -5.46 -24.31
CA ASN A 121 10.99 -5.24 -25.34
C ASN A 121 9.58 -5.19 -24.71
N ASN A 122 8.57 -4.86 -25.52
CA ASN A 122 7.19 -4.70 -25.03
C ASN A 122 6.64 -5.99 -24.37
N GLU A 123 6.93 -7.15 -24.93
CA GLU A 123 6.45 -8.45 -24.43
C GLU A 123 7.11 -8.80 -23.09
N GLU A 124 8.41 -8.54 -22.96
CA GLU A 124 9.15 -8.75 -21.71
C GLU A 124 8.66 -7.81 -20.60
N PHE A 125 8.45 -6.53 -20.92
CA PHE A 125 7.88 -5.56 -19.99
C PHE A 125 6.49 -5.99 -19.52
N GLU A 126 5.61 -6.36 -20.46
CA GLU A 126 4.26 -6.81 -20.15
C GLU A 126 4.28 -8.07 -19.28
N ARG A 127 5.14 -9.05 -19.59
CA ARG A 127 5.31 -10.26 -18.78
C ARG A 127 5.74 -9.93 -17.36
N MET A 128 6.73 -9.04 -17.20
CA MET A 128 7.23 -8.63 -15.88
C MET A 128 6.17 -7.88 -15.06
N LEU A 129 5.47 -6.94 -15.69
CA LEU A 129 4.38 -6.20 -15.04
C LEU A 129 3.25 -7.16 -14.62
N ASN A 130 2.87 -8.09 -15.48
CA ASN A 130 1.89 -9.13 -15.17
C ASN A 130 2.32 -10.00 -13.98
N GLU A 131 3.58 -10.44 -13.96
CA GLU A 131 4.11 -11.26 -12.86
C GLU A 131 4.07 -10.51 -11.52
N TYR A 132 4.49 -9.23 -11.53
CA TYR A 132 4.42 -8.38 -10.34
C TYR A 132 2.99 -8.18 -9.85
N LEU A 133 2.07 -7.78 -10.73
CA LEU A 133 0.69 -7.48 -10.34
C LEU A 133 -0.06 -8.74 -9.87
N ARG A 134 0.24 -9.91 -10.43
CA ARG A 134 -0.25 -11.19 -9.90
C ARG A 134 0.27 -11.45 -8.50
N TRP A 135 1.56 -11.22 -8.25
CA TRP A 135 2.12 -11.34 -6.91
C TRP A 135 1.40 -10.39 -5.94
N VAL A 136 1.20 -9.12 -6.29
CA VAL A 136 0.47 -8.15 -5.45
C VAL A 136 -0.95 -8.64 -5.16
N SER A 137 -1.68 -9.07 -6.20
CA SER A 137 -3.04 -9.59 -6.03
C SER A 137 -3.07 -10.80 -5.08
N ASN A 138 -2.17 -11.77 -5.28
CA ASN A 138 -2.10 -12.97 -4.44
C ASN A 138 -1.70 -12.66 -2.99
N ALA A 139 -0.80 -11.69 -2.78
CA ALA A 139 -0.29 -11.32 -1.47
C ALA A 139 -1.30 -10.53 -0.64
N TYR A 140 -2.13 -9.70 -1.27
CA TYR A 140 -2.95 -8.69 -0.57
C TYR A 140 -4.47 -8.84 -0.74
N THR A 141 -4.96 -9.79 -1.57
CA THR A 141 -6.41 -10.01 -1.74
C THR A 141 -7.02 -10.87 -0.63
N LYS A 142 -6.23 -11.53 0.23
CA LYS A 142 -6.76 -12.43 1.26
C LYS A 142 -7.21 -11.67 2.51
N ALA A 143 -8.42 -11.94 2.98
CA ALA A 143 -8.89 -11.51 4.29
C ALA A 143 -8.32 -12.40 5.39
N ARG A 144 -7.96 -11.81 6.54
CA ARG A 144 -7.51 -12.56 7.72
C ARG A 144 -8.62 -12.61 8.77
N LEU A 145 -9.02 -13.82 9.13
CA LEU A 145 -9.91 -14.07 10.26
C LEU A 145 -9.20 -15.00 11.22
N TYR A 146 -8.70 -14.41 12.31
CA TYR A 146 -7.80 -15.08 13.23
C TYR A 146 -8.39 -16.38 13.78
N GLY A 147 -7.73 -17.50 13.48
CA GLY A 147 -8.09 -18.83 13.96
C GLY A 147 -9.25 -19.46 13.21
N LEU A 148 -9.64 -18.93 12.07
CA LEU A 148 -10.71 -19.47 11.24
C LEU A 148 -10.32 -19.41 9.74
N GLU A 149 -9.03 -19.29 9.47
CA GLU A 149 -8.49 -19.19 8.11
C GLU A 149 -8.70 -20.48 7.29
N SER A 150 -8.72 -21.64 7.96
CA SER A 150 -8.92 -22.96 7.35
C SER A 150 -10.39 -23.37 7.19
N LEU A 151 -11.32 -22.67 7.86
CA LEU A 151 -12.75 -23.02 7.78
C LEU A 151 -13.27 -22.81 6.37
N ARG A 152 -13.55 -23.91 5.67
CA ARG A 152 -14.18 -23.92 4.34
C ARG A 152 -15.66 -23.61 4.50
N THR A 153 -16.08 -22.42 4.06
CA THR A 153 -17.50 -22.09 3.91
C THR A 153 -17.83 -21.99 2.41
N GLY A 154 -18.77 -22.81 1.93
CA GLY A 154 -19.31 -22.69 0.56
C GLY A 154 -18.37 -23.03 -0.60
N GLY A 155 -17.35 -23.88 -0.40
CA GLY A 155 -16.51 -24.38 -1.50
C GLY A 155 -15.44 -23.41 -2.04
N ALA A 156 -15.38 -22.16 -1.55
CA ALA A 156 -14.27 -21.25 -1.82
C ALA A 156 -13.22 -21.34 -0.68
N PRO A 157 -11.96 -21.69 -0.99
CA PRO A 157 -10.95 -21.96 0.05
C PRO A 157 -10.39 -20.69 0.73
N VAL A 158 -10.71 -19.48 0.26
CA VAL A 158 -10.11 -18.22 0.74
C VAL A 158 -11.10 -17.05 0.64
N ARG A 159 -11.36 -16.38 1.77
CA ARG A 159 -12.20 -15.16 1.84
C ARG A 159 -11.46 -13.96 1.26
N LYS A 160 -12.10 -13.15 0.41
CA LYS A 160 -11.44 -11.99 -0.19
C LYS A 160 -11.53 -10.78 0.73
N LEU A 161 -10.45 -10.01 0.81
CA LEU A 161 -10.40 -8.75 1.54
C LEU A 161 -11.49 -7.80 1.05
N SER A 162 -11.76 -7.76 -0.26
CA SER A 162 -12.80 -6.91 -0.83
C SER A 162 -14.22 -7.22 -0.35
N GLU A 163 -14.48 -8.44 0.12
CA GLU A 163 -15.80 -8.87 0.58
C GLU A 163 -16.04 -8.52 2.06
N VAL A 164 -14.97 -8.36 2.83
CA VAL A 164 -15.05 -8.05 4.28
C VAL A 164 -14.61 -6.64 4.64
N PHE A 165 -13.84 -5.99 3.79
CA PHE A 165 -13.24 -4.69 4.07
C PHE A 165 -14.29 -3.62 4.33
N VAL A 166 -14.16 -2.95 5.46
CA VAL A 166 -14.91 -1.74 5.81
C VAL A 166 -13.94 -0.57 5.86
N PRO A 167 -14.15 0.50 5.05
CA PRO A 167 -13.28 1.67 5.08
C PRO A 167 -13.24 2.30 6.47
N VAL A 168 -12.04 2.54 7.00
CA VAL A 168 -11.86 3.34 8.23
C VAL A 168 -12.04 4.82 7.92
N LYS A 169 -12.55 5.58 8.88
CA LYS A 169 -12.61 7.04 8.78
C LYS A 169 -11.23 7.61 9.04
N LEU A 170 -10.82 8.59 8.23
CA LEU A 170 -9.58 9.33 8.39
C LEU A 170 -9.94 10.81 8.62
N ARG A 171 -9.17 11.51 9.46
CA ARG A 171 -9.31 12.96 9.61
C ARG A 171 -7.98 13.65 9.42
N ARG A 172 -7.99 14.80 8.75
CA ARG A 172 -6.78 15.61 8.60
C ARG A 172 -6.36 16.13 9.96
N PHE A 173 -5.16 15.76 10.38
CA PHE A 173 -4.62 16.22 11.65
C PHE A 173 -4.09 17.64 11.51
N GLN A 174 -4.51 18.54 12.39
CA GLN A 174 -3.96 19.87 12.51
C GLN A 174 -2.77 19.82 13.48
N SER A 175 -1.57 20.08 12.98
CA SER A 175 -0.37 20.09 13.80
C SER A 175 -0.43 21.20 14.86
N LEU A 176 0.13 20.92 16.03
CA LEU A 176 0.44 21.96 17.01
C LEU A 176 1.45 22.94 16.43
N ASP A 177 1.23 24.23 16.64
CA ASP A 177 2.30 25.19 16.58
C ASP A 177 3.38 24.86 17.64
N ARG A 178 4.59 25.36 17.41
CA ARG A 178 5.75 25.06 18.25
C ARG A 178 5.53 25.49 19.71
N GLU A 179 4.81 26.59 19.91
CA GLU A 179 4.52 27.17 21.23
C GLU A 179 3.55 26.31 22.05
N ALA A 180 2.55 25.69 21.41
CA ALA A 180 1.61 24.79 22.07
C ALA A 180 2.26 23.44 22.42
N LYS A 181 3.22 22.94 21.61
CA LYS A 181 4.04 21.76 21.97
C LYS A 181 4.87 22.03 23.22
N GLU A 182 5.53 23.19 23.28
CA GLU A 182 6.35 23.59 24.43
C GLU A 182 5.51 23.71 25.70
N LYS A 183 4.27 24.24 25.63
CA LYS A 183 3.35 24.31 26.79
C LYS A 183 2.90 22.95 27.30
N ILE A 184 2.69 21.96 26.42
CA ILE A 184 2.34 20.58 26.80
C ILE A 184 3.53 19.89 27.49
N GLY A 185 4.75 20.13 27.00
CA GLY A 185 5.98 19.60 27.61
C GLY A 185 6.41 20.30 28.90
N ALA A 186 6.06 21.58 29.08
CA ALA A 186 6.54 22.41 30.19
C ALA A 186 6.12 21.93 31.59
N HIS A 187 5.10 21.07 31.70
CA HIS A 187 4.62 20.50 32.96
C HIS A 187 5.03 19.03 33.19
N ALA A 188 5.77 18.44 32.25
CA ALA A 188 6.21 17.06 32.34
C ALA A 188 7.46 16.93 33.21
N ARG A 189 7.47 15.94 34.11
CA ARG A 189 8.62 15.66 35.00
C ARG A 189 9.76 14.93 34.30
N ASP A 190 9.44 14.20 33.24
CA ASP A 190 10.35 13.42 32.39
C ASP A 190 9.78 13.24 30.96
N ASP A 191 10.55 12.62 30.07
CA ASP A 191 10.18 12.35 28.67
C ASP A 191 8.94 11.45 28.52
N THR A 192 8.66 10.59 29.49
CA THR A 192 7.53 9.65 29.42
C THR A 192 6.22 10.31 29.84
N ALA A 193 6.25 11.15 30.87
CA ALA A 193 5.15 12.03 31.25
C ALA A 193 4.83 13.02 30.13
N ALA A 194 5.86 13.54 29.45
CA ALA A 194 5.69 14.39 28.27
C ALA A 194 4.99 13.63 27.13
N ASN A 195 5.47 12.41 26.83
CA ASN A 195 4.88 11.57 25.81
C ASN A 195 3.42 11.20 26.14
N ARG A 196 3.10 10.84 27.38
CA ARG A 196 1.73 10.56 27.82
C ARG A 196 0.81 11.76 27.62
N SER A 197 1.25 12.94 28.05
CA SER A 197 0.49 14.19 27.91
C SER A 197 0.25 14.55 26.44
N TYR A 198 1.26 14.32 25.58
CA TYR A 198 1.13 14.48 24.14
C TYR A 198 0.11 13.50 23.54
N LEU A 199 0.18 12.21 23.90
CA LEU A 199 -0.76 11.19 23.41
C LEU A 199 -2.20 11.49 23.84
N GLU A 200 -2.42 11.93 25.07
CA GLU A 200 -3.74 12.35 25.56
C GLU A 200 -4.27 13.56 24.78
N TRP A 201 -3.41 14.53 24.46
CA TRP A 201 -3.79 15.68 23.65
C TRP A 201 -4.13 15.26 22.22
N VAL A 202 -3.30 14.43 21.58
CA VAL A 202 -3.58 13.91 20.23
C VAL A 202 -4.93 13.23 20.23
N GLU A 203 -5.21 12.42 21.24
CA GLU A 203 -6.46 11.69 21.35
C GLU A 203 -7.68 12.62 21.47
N LYS A 204 -7.56 13.75 22.18
CA LYS A 204 -8.60 14.79 22.24
C LYS A 204 -8.81 15.48 20.88
N LYS A 205 -7.72 15.74 20.15
CA LYS A 205 -7.73 16.43 18.86
C LYS A 205 -7.98 15.52 17.67
N ARG A 206 -7.90 14.21 17.84
CA ARG A 206 -8.05 13.22 16.78
C ARG A 206 -9.38 13.35 16.02
N GLY A 207 -10.44 13.76 16.71
CA GLY A 207 -11.75 14.02 16.12
C GLY A 207 -11.89 15.39 15.46
N GLU A 208 -10.92 16.29 15.64
CA GLU A 208 -10.92 17.64 15.08
C GLU A 208 -10.20 17.63 13.73
N GLY A 209 -10.85 18.13 12.69
CA GLY A 209 -10.30 18.13 11.33
C GLY A 209 -11.30 17.65 10.29
N GLU A 210 -10.97 17.92 9.02
CA GLU A 210 -11.78 17.51 7.89
C GLU A 210 -11.75 15.97 7.75
N GLU A 211 -12.92 15.37 7.55
CA GLU A 211 -13.05 13.94 7.30
C GLU A 211 -12.64 13.61 5.86
N VAL A 212 -11.73 12.65 5.72
CA VAL A 212 -11.26 12.14 4.43
C VAL A 212 -11.72 10.69 4.30
N GLY A 213 -12.68 10.46 3.42
CA GLY A 213 -13.13 9.12 3.07
C GLY A 213 -12.14 8.41 2.14
N LEU A 214 -12.05 7.08 2.24
CA LEU A 214 -11.18 6.25 1.39
C LEU A 214 -11.35 6.53 -0.11
N LYS A 215 -12.58 6.81 -0.54
CA LYS A 215 -12.91 7.12 -1.93
C LYS A 215 -12.08 8.27 -2.51
N ASN A 216 -11.72 9.25 -1.68
CA ASN A 216 -10.98 10.45 -2.10
C ASN A 216 -9.54 10.49 -1.55
N LEU A 217 -9.11 9.46 -0.80
CA LEU A 217 -7.83 9.44 -0.09
C LEU A 217 -6.65 9.83 -0.98
N LEU A 218 -6.52 9.21 -2.15
CA LEU A 218 -5.40 9.45 -3.06
C LEU A 218 -5.45 10.81 -3.77
N ASN A 219 -6.60 11.52 -3.70
CA ASN A 219 -6.75 12.88 -4.22
C ASN A 219 -6.44 13.96 -3.18
N THR A 220 -6.28 13.60 -1.91
CA THR A 220 -6.08 14.56 -0.82
C THR A 220 -4.73 15.28 -0.94
N ALA A 221 -3.66 14.55 -1.21
CA ALA A 221 -2.32 15.08 -1.43
C ALA A 221 -1.46 14.05 -2.17
N GLN A 222 -0.35 14.50 -2.73
CA GLN A 222 0.64 13.58 -3.33
C GLN A 222 1.38 12.74 -2.29
N ARG A 223 1.44 13.23 -1.04
CA ARG A 223 2.18 12.62 0.06
C ARG A 223 1.31 12.59 1.30
N LEU A 224 1.11 11.39 1.83
CA LEU A 224 0.19 11.12 2.94
C LEU A 224 0.92 10.39 4.06
N ALA A 225 0.71 10.84 5.29
CA ALA A 225 1.12 10.11 6.49
C ALA A 225 -0.14 9.63 7.22
N ILE A 226 -0.45 8.33 7.13
CA ILE A 226 -1.60 7.73 7.82
C ILE A 226 -1.16 7.26 9.21
N VAL A 227 -1.60 7.97 10.24
CA VAL A 227 -1.19 7.74 11.63
C VAL A 227 -2.35 7.16 12.43
N GLY A 228 -2.06 6.20 13.31
CA GLY A 228 -3.09 5.65 14.19
C GLY A 228 -2.60 4.51 15.08
N GLY A 229 -3.42 4.16 16.08
CA GLY A 229 -3.11 3.11 17.03
C GLY A 229 -2.90 1.71 16.41
N ALA A 230 -2.43 0.77 17.23
CA ALA A 230 -2.28 -0.61 16.79
C ALA A 230 -3.64 -1.25 16.46
N GLY A 231 -3.71 -2.03 15.38
CA GLY A 231 -4.94 -2.73 14.98
C GLY A 231 -6.04 -1.85 14.35
N CYS A 232 -5.78 -0.56 14.10
CA CYS A 232 -6.78 0.34 13.48
C CYS A 232 -6.94 0.15 11.95
N GLY A 233 -6.18 -0.76 11.33
CA GLY A 233 -6.35 -1.13 9.91
C GLY A 233 -5.46 -0.39 8.91
N LYS A 234 -4.40 0.31 9.32
CA LYS A 234 -3.47 1.02 8.42
C LYS A 234 -2.92 0.13 7.29
N SER A 235 -2.26 -0.96 7.66
CA SER A 235 -1.73 -1.94 6.70
C SER A 235 -2.84 -2.57 5.85
N THR A 236 -4.06 -2.72 6.40
CA THR A 236 -5.23 -3.23 5.68
C THR A 236 -5.71 -2.27 4.61
N VAL A 237 -5.70 -0.95 4.88
CA VAL A 237 -5.99 0.08 3.87
C VAL A 237 -4.99 0.01 2.72
N LEU A 238 -3.69 -0.07 3.03
CA LEU A 238 -2.65 -0.20 2.00
C LEU A 238 -2.81 -1.48 1.16
N ALA A 239 -3.06 -2.61 1.82
CA ALA A 239 -3.32 -3.89 1.16
C ALA A 239 -4.55 -3.81 0.25
N TYR A 240 -5.63 -3.17 0.70
CA TYR A 240 -6.84 -2.97 -0.09
C TYR A 240 -6.61 -2.09 -1.33
N LEU A 241 -5.85 -0.99 -1.19
CA LEU A 241 -5.44 -0.15 -2.32
C LEU A 241 -4.61 -0.96 -3.33
N ALA A 242 -3.61 -1.70 -2.84
CA ALA A 242 -2.72 -2.52 -3.66
C ALA A 242 -3.48 -3.61 -4.43
N ALA A 243 -4.33 -4.36 -3.74
CA ALA A 243 -5.14 -5.41 -4.33
C ALA A 243 -6.14 -4.85 -5.35
N SER A 244 -6.80 -3.73 -5.04
CA SER A 244 -7.76 -3.09 -5.96
C SER A 244 -7.08 -2.60 -7.24
N LEU A 245 -5.91 -1.95 -7.13
CA LEU A 245 -5.12 -1.49 -8.28
C LEU A 245 -4.61 -2.67 -9.13
N ALA A 246 -4.07 -3.71 -8.49
CA ALA A 246 -3.59 -4.89 -9.18
C ALA A 246 -4.72 -5.62 -9.90
N ASN A 247 -5.86 -5.81 -9.25
CA ASN A 247 -7.03 -6.46 -9.85
C ASN A 247 -7.59 -5.64 -11.02
N ALA A 248 -7.67 -4.32 -10.89
CA ALA A 248 -8.10 -3.43 -11.99
C ALA A 248 -7.15 -3.50 -13.19
N ALA A 249 -5.83 -3.54 -12.94
CA ALA A 249 -4.83 -3.70 -13.98
C ALA A 249 -5.00 -5.03 -14.73
N THR A 250 -5.13 -6.14 -13.98
CA THR A 250 -5.21 -7.49 -14.54
C THR A 250 -6.56 -7.86 -15.13
N ALA A 251 -7.66 -7.26 -14.66
CA ALA A 251 -9.00 -7.49 -15.21
C ALA A 251 -9.31 -6.61 -16.42
N GLY A 252 -8.48 -5.59 -16.65
CA GLY A 252 -8.70 -4.59 -17.69
C GLY A 252 -9.90 -3.67 -17.47
N ASN A 253 -10.51 -3.74 -16.28
CA ASN A 253 -11.60 -2.88 -15.85
C ASN A 253 -11.05 -1.85 -14.86
N LEU A 254 -11.11 -0.56 -15.21
CA LEU A 254 -10.65 0.55 -14.37
C LEU A 254 -11.65 0.95 -13.27
N GLN A 255 -12.68 0.14 -13.01
CA GLN A 255 -13.60 0.37 -11.90
C GLN A 255 -12.90 0.14 -10.57
N LEU A 256 -12.44 1.24 -9.97
CA LEU A 256 -11.85 1.25 -8.64
C LEU A 256 -12.88 1.74 -7.61
N PRO A 257 -12.82 1.21 -6.37
CA PRO A 257 -13.65 1.68 -5.25
C PRO A 257 -13.23 3.07 -4.73
N PHE A 258 -12.17 3.65 -5.28
CA PHE A 258 -11.62 4.97 -4.96
C PHE A 258 -11.19 5.72 -6.22
N ALA A 259 -11.13 7.04 -6.12
CA ALA A 259 -10.72 7.92 -7.19
C ALA A 259 -9.19 8.07 -7.24
N LEU A 260 -8.65 8.12 -8.46
CA LEU A 260 -7.25 8.44 -8.73
C LEU A 260 -7.10 9.92 -9.12
N PRO A 261 -5.97 10.58 -8.81
CA PRO A 261 -5.70 11.97 -9.22
C PRO A 261 -5.78 12.22 -10.72
N ASP A 262 -5.24 11.31 -11.53
CA ASP A 262 -5.40 11.31 -12.99
C ASP A 262 -6.20 10.08 -13.40
N ARG A 263 -7.51 10.26 -13.66
CA ARG A 263 -8.43 9.17 -14.03
C ARG A 263 -8.02 8.40 -15.29
N LYS A 264 -7.02 8.88 -16.05
CA LYS A 264 -6.52 8.23 -17.27
C LYS A 264 -5.34 7.29 -17.02
N LYS A 265 -4.73 7.32 -15.83
CA LYS A 265 -3.53 6.54 -15.50
C LYS A 265 -3.75 5.70 -14.26
N LEU A 266 -3.67 4.39 -14.43
CA LEU A 266 -3.63 3.47 -13.30
C LEU A 266 -2.25 3.55 -12.64
N LEU A 267 -2.22 3.62 -11.31
CA LEU A 267 -0.97 3.63 -10.55
C LEU A 267 -0.48 2.22 -10.31
N ILE A 268 0.83 1.99 -10.42
CA ILE A 268 1.44 0.72 -10.03
C ILE A 268 1.62 0.70 -8.50
N PRO A 269 0.96 -0.20 -7.77
CA PRO A 269 1.04 -0.24 -6.31
C PRO A 269 2.36 -0.87 -5.86
N LEU A 270 3.19 -0.13 -5.13
CA LEU A 270 4.44 -0.61 -4.54
C LEU A 270 4.32 -0.61 -3.02
N LEU A 271 3.90 -1.73 -2.42
CA LEU A 271 3.74 -1.87 -0.96
C LEU A 271 5.01 -2.44 -0.31
N ILE A 272 5.67 -1.63 0.52
CA ILE A 272 6.96 -1.87 1.15
C ILE A 272 6.83 -1.85 2.68
N PRO A 273 6.72 -3.01 3.35
CA PRO A 273 6.74 -3.10 4.81
C PRO A 273 8.13 -2.81 5.36
N LEU A 274 8.23 -1.80 6.22
CA LEU A 274 9.50 -1.31 6.77
C LEU A 274 10.11 -2.24 7.83
N ARG A 275 9.35 -3.20 8.39
CA ARG A 275 9.91 -4.28 9.24
C ARG A 275 11.06 -5.07 8.62
N TYR A 276 11.15 -5.14 7.29
CA TYR A 276 12.25 -5.84 6.60
C TYR A 276 13.49 -4.96 6.40
N TYR A 277 13.40 -3.65 6.68
CA TYR A 277 14.48 -2.71 6.42
C TYR A 277 15.75 -3.04 7.21
N ARG A 278 15.59 -3.44 8.47
CA ARG A 278 16.73 -3.72 9.35
C ARG A 278 17.50 -4.97 8.95
N GLU A 279 16.80 -6.01 8.49
CA GLU A 279 17.43 -7.19 7.91
C GLU A 279 18.29 -6.79 6.71
N TYR A 280 17.72 -6.01 5.79
CA TYR A 280 18.45 -5.50 4.64
C TYR A 280 19.70 -4.69 5.05
N VAL A 281 19.56 -3.77 6.00
CA VAL A 281 20.69 -2.98 6.51
C VAL A 281 21.77 -3.91 7.08
N SER A 282 21.38 -4.90 7.88
CA SER A 282 22.32 -5.88 8.48
C SER A 282 23.06 -6.68 7.41
N LEU A 283 22.35 -7.18 6.39
CA LEU A 283 22.97 -7.86 5.25
C LEU A 283 23.95 -6.95 4.50
N SER A 284 23.61 -5.66 4.36
CA SER A 284 24.46 -4.68 3.68
C SER A 284 25.71 -4.29 4.48
N GLU A 285 25.70 -4.47 5.80
CA GLU A 285 26.88 -4.24 6.67
C GLU A 285 27.91 -5.37 6.53
N LEU A 286 27.44 -6.58 6.21
CA LEU A 286 28.29 -7.75 5.98
C LEU A 286 29.03 -7.71 4.63
N SER A 287 28.61 -6.83 3.71
CA SER A 287 29.25 -6.64 2.40
C SER A 287 29.71 -5.19 2.17
N PRO A 288 30.75 -4.69 2.89
CA PRO A 288 31.21 -3.31 2.76
C PRO A 288 31.65 -2.91 1.34
N GLN A 289 32.10 -3.88 0.54
CA GLN A 289 32.53 -3.65 -0.84
C GLN A 289 31.37 -3.22 -1.76
N ASP A 290 30.14 -3.64 -1.45
CA ASP A 290 28.96 -3.28 -2.24
C ASP A 290 28.51 -1.84 -1.97
N ARG A 291 28.82 -1.29 -0.79
CA ARG A 291 28.62 0.13 -0.46
C ARG A 291 29.56 1.04 -1.24
N LEU A 292 30.78 0.58 -1.54
CA LEU A 292 31.72 1.31 -2.39
C LEU A 292 31.26 1.35 -3.85
N ARG A 293 30.57 0.31 -4.31
CA ARG A 293 30.05 0.21 -5.68
C ARG A 293 28.74 0.95 -5.88
N SER A 294 27.88 0.96 -4.86
CA SER A 294 26.59 1.67 -4.90
C SER A 294 26.41 2.47 -3.61
N PRO A 295 26.50 3.82 -3.67
CA PRO A 295 26.33 4.70 -2.50
C PRO A 295 24.94 4.63 -1.83
N GLN A 296 23.96 4.00 -2.50
CA GLN A 296 22.62 3.78 -1.96
C GLN A 296 22.52 2.49 -1.12
N THR A 297 23.52 1.60 -1.18
CA THR A 297 23.55 0.36 -0.39
C THR A 297 23.45 0.67 1.11
N GLY A 298 22.49 0.04 1.79
CA GLY A 298 22.20 0.31 3.21
C GLY A 298 21.32 1.56 3.45
N LYS A 299 20.66 2.06 2.41
CA LYS A 299 19.64 3.11 2.48
C LYS A 299 18.27 2.62 1.98
N LEU A 300 17.23 3.38 2.27
CA LEU A 300 15.83 3.05 1.98
C LEU A 300 15.57 2.87 0.47
N ALA A 301 16.20 3.69 -0.38
CA ALA A 301 16.03 3.57 -1.82
C ALA A 301 16.49 2.20 -2.35
N ALA A 302 17.65 1.73 -1.91
CA ALA A 302 18.16 0.41 -2.28
C ALA A 302 17.38 -0.73 -1.61
N PHE A 303 16.86 -0.51 -0.39
CA PHE A 303 15.95 -1.44 0.26
C PHE A 303 14.66 -1.67 -0.53
N ILE A 304 14.04 -0.62 -1.08
CA ILE A 304 12.82 -0.76 -1.89
C ILE A 304 13.08 -1.72 -3.07
N SER A 305 14.18 -1.51 -3.79
CA SER A 305 14.59 -2.38 -4.90
C SER A 305 14.90 -3.80 -4.43
N TRP A 306 15.64 -3.95 -3.32
CA TRP A 306 15.94 -5.25 -2.73
C TRP A 306 14.67 -6.01 -2.35
N TYR A 307 13.73 -5.34 -1.69
CA TYR A 307 12.47 -5.92 -1.23
C TYR A 307 11.60 -6.38 -2.41
N LEU A 308 11.50 -5.57 -3.47
CA LEU A 308 10.65 -5.86 -4.64
C LEU A 308 11.21 -6.98 -5.53
N LYS A 309 12.54 -7.07 -5.70
CA LYS A 309 13.17 -8.11 -6.53
C LYS A 309 12.96 -9.52 -5.99
N ARG A 310 12.94 -9.68 -4.67
CA ARG A 310 12.76 -10.98 -3.98
C ARG A 310 11.32 -11.53 -4.03
N ARG A 311 10.40 -10.88 -4.76
CA ARG A 311 8.97 -11.28 -4.77
C ARG A 311 8.64 -12.35 -5.78
N SER A 312 9.40 -12.44 -6.86
CA SER A 312 9.31 -13.57 -7.78
C SER A 312 10.62 -13.78 -8.54
N PRO A 313 10.91 -15.02 -8.98
CA PRO A 313 12.13 -15.32 -9.75
C PRO A 313 12.25 -14.52 -11.06
N GLY A 314 11.13 -14.11 -11.67
CA GLY A 314 11.16 -13.27 -12.87
C GLY A 314 11.55 -11.81 -12.59
N LEU A 315 11.34 -11.31 -11.37
CA LEU A 315 11.68 -9.94 -10.98
C LEU A 315 13.15 -9.77 -10.58
N GLU A 316 13.83 -10.85 -10.18
CA GLU A 316 15.29 -10.82 -9.96
C GLU A 316 16.08 -10.55 -11.25
N ARG A 317 15.51 -10.87 -12.41
CA ARG A 317 16.21 -10.84 -13.71
C ARG A 317 16.35 -9.45 -14.33
N CYS A 318 15.69 -8.43 -13.79
CA CYS A 318 15.77 -7.07 -14.31
C CYS A 318 16.20 -6.11 -13.21
N GLU A 319 17.43 -5.61 -13.33
CA GLU A 319 18.05 -4.83 -12.26
C GLU A 319 17.39 -3.46 -12.03
N ASP A 320 16.83 -2.84 -13.06
CA ASP A 320 16.37 -1.45 -13.05
C ASP A 320 14.85 -1.28 -13.24
N PHE A 321 14.07 -2.37 -13.34
CA PHE A 321 12.63 -2.32 -13.65
C PHE A 321 11.84 -1.36 -12.74
N PHE A 322 11.90 -1.60 -11.43
CA PHE A 322 11.17 -0.78 -10.46
C PHE A 322 11.75 0.62 -10.31
N GLU A 323 13.08 0.76 -10.44
CA GLU A 323 13.75 2.06 -10.39
C GLU A 323 13.28 2.96 -11.54
N ARG A 324 13.15 2.42 -12.75
CA ARG A 324 12.60 3.17 -13.89
C ARG A 324 11.13 3.51 -13.73
N LEU A 325 10.32 2.60 -13.17
CA LEU A 325 8.92 2.91 -12.88
C LEU A 325 8.77 4.04 -11.85
N LEU A 326 9.63 4.04 -10.83
CA LEU A 326 9.70 5.11 -9.83
C LEU A 326 10.18 6.43 -10.46
N LEU A 327 11.25 6.43 -11.25
CA LEU A 327 11.73 7.63 -11.95
C LEU A 327 10.68 8.23 -12.91
N GLY A 328 9.81 7.39 -13.49
CA GLY A 328 8.80 7.82 -14.45
C GLY A 328 7.53 8.45 -13.86
N GLY A 329 7.33 8.42 -12.53
CA GLY A 329 6.22 9.11 -11.85
C GLY A 329 4.83 8.49 -12.08
N GLY A 330 4.72 7.16 -12.03
CA GLY A 330 3.47 6.40 -12.24
C GLY A 330 3.11 5.42 -11.12
N CYS A 331 3.78 5.52 -9.97
CA CYS A 331 3.61 4.56 -8.88
C CYS A 331 2.83 5.14 -7.70
N LEU A 332 2.20 4.23 -6.96
CA LEU A 332 1.74 4.46 -5.59
C LEU A 332 2.72 3.75 -4.65
N LEU A 333 3.70 4.50 -4.14
CA LEU A 333 4.69 4.00 -3.18
C LEU A 333 4.11 4.04 -1.77
N MET A 334 3.91 2.86 -1.17
CA MET A 334 3.32 2.71 0.15
C MET A 334 4.36 2.11 1.10
N LEU A 335 4.79 2.88 2.10
CA LEU A 335 5.75 2.47 3.11
C LEU A 335 5.00 2.14 4.41
N ASP A 336 4.92 0.86 4.74
CA ASP A 336 4.10 0.38 5.85
C ASP A 336 4.92 0.19 7.13
N GLY A 337 4.55 0.89 8.20
CA GLY A 337 5.09 0.67 9.54
C GLY A 337 6.38 1.44 9.84
N LEU A 338 6.39 2.77 9.72
CA LEU A 338 7.55 3.60 10.11
C LEU A 338 7.94 3.39 11.59
N ASP A 339 6.97 3.09 12.45
CA ASP A 339 7.21 2.75 13.86
C ASP A 339 7.98 1.44 14.06
N GLU A 340 7.98 0.57 13.05
CA GLU A 340 8.71 -0.70 13.03
C GLU A 340 10.20 -0.51 12.70
N VAL A 341 10.62 0.72 12.35
CA VAL A 341 12.03 1.15 12.34
C VAL A 341 12.34 1.68 13.74
N VAL A 342 13.35 1.12 14.40
CA VAL A 342 13.25 0.94 15.85
C VAL A 342 13.98 1.99 16.71
N SER A 343 15.01 2.69 16.22
CA SER A 343 15.61 3.78 17.00
C SER A 343 15.06 5.16 16.61
N ARG A 344 14.95 6.10 17.57
CA ARG A 344 14.51 7.48 17.30
C ARG A 344 15.39 8.14 16.21
N ASP A 345 16.70 7.91 16.27
CA ASP A 345 17.66 8.47 15.31
C ASP A 345 17.51 7.83 13.91
N GLU A 346 17.32 6.51 13.85
CA GLU A 346 17.07 5.81 12.58
C GLU A 346 15.70 6.16 12.00
N ARG A 347 14.68 6.45 12.82
CA ARG A 347 13.40 6.98 12.35
C ARG A 347 13.55 8.36 11.72
N GLY A 348 14.31 9.25 12.34
CA GLY A 348 14.62 10.56 11.75
C GLY A 348 15.36 10.44 10.42
N ARG A 349 16.35 9.54 10.36
CA ARG A 349 17.07 9.22 9.12
C ARG A 349 16.15 8.61 8.06
N VAL A 350 15.34 7.61 8.38
CA VAL A 350 14.41 6.98 7.44
C VAL A 350 13.37 7.99 6.98
N ARG A 351 12.82 8.82 7.87
CA ARG A 351 11.94 9.95 7.51
C ARG A 351 12.62 10.87 6.51
N GLN A 352 13.89 11.24 6.73
CA GLN A 352 14.64 12.05 5.77
C GLN A 352 14.82 11.32 4.43
N GLU A 353 15.21 10.04 4.45
CA GLU A 353 15.37 9.24 3.24
C GLU A 353 14.03 9.08 2.48
N VAL A 354 12.89 9.04 3.17
CA VAL A 354 11.56 9.08 2.55
C VAL A 354 11.30 10.42 1.87
N GLU A 355 11.64 11.54 2.51
CA GLU A 355 11.51 12.86 1.90
C GLU A 355 12.42 13.00 0.69
N ASP A 356 13.68 12.57 0.77
CA ASP A 356 14.64 12.58 -0.33
C ASP A 356 14.11 11.71 -1.50
N ILE A 357 13.54 10.54 -1.19
CA ILE A 357 12.90 9.68 -2.19
C ILE A 357 11.72 10.37 -2.88
N ALA A 358 10.86 11.02 -2.10
CA ALA A 358 9.62 11.62 -2.59
C ALA A 358 9.85 12.97 -3.30
N ASN A 359 10.89 13.71 -2.91
CA ASN A 359 11.23 15.04 -3.42
C ASN A 359 12.26 15.00 -4.54
N ASP A 360 13.36 14.30 -4.31
CA ASP A 360 14.58 14.47 -5.11
C ASP A 360 14.85 13.27 -6.02
N MET A 361 14.69 12.05 -5.52
CA MET A 361 15.04 10.84 -6.27
C MET A 361 13.94 10.39 -7.24
N TYR A 362 12.70 10.28 -6.76
CA TYR A 362 11.58 9.72 -7.53
C TYR A 362 10.36 10.66 -7.52
N PRO A 363 10.49 11.89 -8.06
CA PRO A 363 9.39 12.84 -8.11
C PRO A 363 8.23 12.33 -8.99
N GLY A 364 7.00 12.73 -8.67
CA GLY A 364 5.81 12.40 -9.45
C GLY A 364 5.09 11.11 -9.06
N ASN A 365 5.58 10.38 -8.06
CA ASN A 365 4.85 9.25 -7.46
C ASN A 365 3.94 9.74 -6.32
N LEU A 366 2.84 9.00 -6.08
CA LEU A 366 2.08 9.15 -4.84
C LEU A 366 2.79 8.37 -3.75
N VAL A 367 2.97 9.00 -2.58
CA VAL A 367 3.64 8.38 -1.43
C VAL A 367 2.67 8.30 -0.26
N VAL A 368 2.52 7.11 0.32
CA VAL A 368 1.76 6.91 1.55
C VAL A 368 2.65 6.23 2.58
N VAL A 369 2.80 6.84 3.75
CA VAL A 369 3.52 6.25 4.87
C VAL A 369 2.54 5.94 5.98
N THR A 370 2.68 4.81 6.65
CA THR A 370 1.89 4.50 7.85
C THR A 370 2.78 4.49 9.09
N ALA A 371 2.23 4.96 10.22
CA ALA A 371 2.93 4.93 11.49
C ALA A 371 1.96 4.79 12.68
N ARG A 372 2.46 4.31 13.82
CA ARG A 372 1.81 4.51 15.12
C ARG A 372 2.11 5.91 15.66
N GLU A 373 1.21 6.44 16.48
CA GLU A 373 1.41 7.76 17.12
C GLU A 373 2.73 7.83 17.89
N ALA A 374 3.06 6.81 18.68
CA ALA A 374 4.32 6.74 19.42
C ALA A 374 5.57 6.63 18.53
N GLY A 375 5.40 6.21 17.27
CA GLY A 375 6.47 6.19 16.27
C GLY A 375 6.54 7.46 15.42
N TYR A 376 5.56 8.36 15.55
CA TYR A 376 5.40 9.57 14.76
C TYR A 376 5.51 10.81 15.65
N GLN A 377 6.69 10.98 16.26
CA GLN A 377 6.99 12.08 17.19
C GLN A 377 8.36 12.68 16.88
N GLU A 378 8.58 13.91 17.34
CA GLU A 378 9.87 14.61 17.23
C GLU A 378 10.44 14.55 15.80
N ASN A 379 11.61 13.94 15.63
CA ASN A 379 12.35 13.85 14.37
C ASN A 379 11.72 12.92 13.32
N ALA A 380 10.70 12.13 13.70
CA ALA A 380 9.99 11.22 12.78
C ALA A 380 8.77 11.88 12.10
N VAL A 381 8.45 13.13 12.46
CA VAL A 381 7.34 13.88 11.84
C VAL A 381 7.79 14.42 10.48
N PHE A 382 7.03 14.08 9.43
CA PHE A 382 7.26 14.64 8.09
C PHE A 382 7.02 16.15 8.06
N GLY A 383 7.66 16.83 7.11
CA GLY A 383 7.47 18.26 6.87
C GLY A 383 6.07 18.59 6.32
N ASP A 384 5.85 19.87 6.04
CA ASP A 384 4.57 20.40 5.53
C ASP A 384 4.17 19.83 4.16
N ASP A 385 5.09 19.16 3.47
CA ASP A 385 4.87 18.48 2.20
C ASP A 385 4.12 17.16 2.35
N PHE A 386 4.01 16.61 3.57
CA PHE A 386 3.16 15.47 3.89
C PHE A 386 1.86 15.90 4.59
N THR A 387 0.72 15.43 4.08
CA THR A 387 -0.55 15.59 4.79
C THR A 387 -0.75 14.43 5.77
N ARG A 388 -0.73 14.73 7.07
CA ARG A 388 -1.06 13.77 8.13
C ARG A 388 -2.57 13.53 8.21
N LEU A 389 -2.94 12.25 8.16
CA LEU A 389 -4.30 11.76 8.33
C LEU A 389 -4.36 10.78 9.50
N ASP A 390 -5.19 11.09 10.49
CA ASP A 390 -5.36 10.25 11.66
C ASP A 390 -6.54 9.29 11.45
N VAL A 391 -6.25 7.99 11.58
CA VAL A 391 -7.28 6.94 11.56
C VAL A 391 -8.17 7.12 12.77
N GLN A 392 -9.49 7.12 12.59
CA GLN A 392 -10.44 7.22 13.69
C GLN A 392 -10.81 5.86 14.27
N ARG A 393 -11.44 5.86 15.44
CA ARG A 393 -12.12 4.66 15.94
C ARG A 393 -13.28 4.29 15.02
N LEU A 394 -13.61 3.01 14.94
CA LEU A 394 -14.82 2.57 14.25
C LEU A 394 -16.05 3.07 14.99
N GLU A 395 -16.98 3.62 14.22
CA GLU A 395 -18.34 3.89 14.67
C GLU A 395 -19.17 2.60 14.68
N ASP A 396 -20.29 2.61 15.42
CA ASP A 396 -21.16 1.44 15.55
C ASP A 396 -21.63 0.92 14.18
N SER A 397 -21.87 1.80 13.20
CA SER A 397 -22.22 1.42 11.82
C SER A 397 -21.09 0.70 11.08
N GLN A 398 -19.83 1.09 11.31
CA GLN A 398 -18.68 0.42 10.71
C GLN A 398 -18.38 -0.91 11.40
N ILE A 399 -18.61 -1.00 12.71
CA ILE A 399 -18.54 -2.25 13.46
C ILE A 399 -19.61 -3.21 12.94
N GLU A 400 -20.84 -2.76 12.80
CA GLU A 400 -21.96 -3.54 12.29
C GLU A 400 -21.71 -4.04 10.88
N ALA A 401 -21.22 -3.18 9.97
CA ALA A 401 -20.87 -3.60 8.62
C ALA A 401 -19.76 -4.67 8.60
N LEU A 402 -18.75 -4.55 9.48
CA LEU A 402 -17.65 -5.51 9.54
C LEU A 402 -18.12 -6.85 10.13
N VAL A 403 -18.95 -6.81 11.18
CA VAL A 403 -19.60 -8.01 11.75
C VAL A 403 -20.47 -8.68 10.70
N HIS A 404 -21.33 -7.92 10.01
CA HIS A 404 -22.18 -8.40 8.94
C HIS A 404 -21.37 -9.10 7.86
N ASN A 405 -20.35 -8.43 7.32
CA ASN A 405 -19.54 -9.02 6.25
C ASN A 405 -18.85 -10.30 6.69
N TRP A 406 -18.39 -10.40 7.94
CA TRP A 406 -17.85 -11.66 8.45
C TRP A 406 -18.92 -12.74 8.64
N CYS A 407 -20.07 -12.39 9.21
CA CYS A 407 -21.14 -13.34 9.46
C CYS A 407 -21.68 -13.97 8.18
N VAL A 408 -21.86 -13.20 7.11
CA VAL A 408 -22.24 -13.71 5.79
C VAL A 408 -21.23 -14.76 5.28
N GLN A 409 -19.94 -14.55 5.56
CA GLN A 409 -18.87 -15.45 5.13
C GLN A 409 -18.74 -16.70 6.02
N LEU A 410 -19.31 -16.69 7.23
CA LEU A 410 -19.10 -17.70 8.26
C LEU A 410 -20.35 -18.56 8.52
N TYR A 411 -21.53 -17.94 8.50
CA TYR A 411 -22.80 -18.54 8.89
C TYR A 411 -23.85 -18.40 7.76
N PRO A 412 -23.61 -18.97 6.56
CA PRO A 412 -24.57 -18.85 5.47
C PRO A 412 -25.91 -19.48 5.86
N GLY A 413 -26.98 -18.68 5.88
CA GLY A 413 -28.33 -19.08 6.30
C GLY A 413 -28.69 -18.77 7.75
N GLU A 414 -27.73 -18.33 8.57
CA GLU A 414 -27.93 -17.92 9.98
C GLU A 414 -27.36 -16.52 10.28
N GLU A 415 -26.93 -15.78 9.26
CA GLU A 415 -26.17 -14.55 9.42
C GLU A 415 -26.90 -13.51 10.27
N GLU A 416 -28.20 -13.30 10.06
CA GLU A 416 -28.99 -12.27 10.76
C GLU A 416 -29.01 -12.48 12.28
N VAL A 417 -29.23 -13.74 12.71
CA VAL A 417 -29.25 -14.10 14.13
C VAL A 417 -27.87 -13.87 14.75
N ARG A 418 -26.81 -14.31 14.06
CA ARG A 418 -25.44 -14.17 14.53
C ARG A 418 -24.98 -12.73 14.59
N ILE A 419 -25.37 -11.92 13.62
CA ILE A 419 -25.10 -10.48 13.60
C ILE A 419 -25.74 -9.83 14.82
N GLN A 420 -27.01 -10.12 15.08
CA GLN A 420 -27.73 -9.55 16.22
C GLN A 420 -27.07 -9.93 17.56
N GLU A 421 -26.79 -11.21 17.78
CA GLU A 421 -26.12 -11.71 19.00
C GLU A 421 -24.75 -11.05 19.25
N LEU A 422 -23.94 -10.92 18.18
CA LEU A 422 -22.63 -10.28 18.24
C LEU A 422 -22.75 -8.79 18.53
N MET A 423 -23.63 -8.09 17.83
CA MET A 423 -23.82 -6.65 18.02
C MET A 423 -24.33 -6.30 19.41
N ASP A 424 -25.24 -7.10 19.97
CA ASP A 424 -25.72 -6.90 21.33
C ASP A 424 -24.60 -7.09 22.36
N SER A 425 -23.78 -8.14 22.19
CA SER A 425 -22.61 -8.37 23.05
C SER A 425 -21.58 -7.23 22.95
N ILE A 426 -21.30 -6.74 21.74
CA ILE A 426 -20.37 -5.62 21.51
C ILE A 426 -20.90 -4.34 22.16
N ARG A 427 -22.19 -4.03 21.98
CA ARG A 427 -22.85 -2.86 22.56
C ARG A 427 -22.84 -2.91 24.09
N GLU A 428 -23.10 -4.08 24.69
CA GLU A 428 -23.00 -4.28 26.14
C GLU A 428 -21.58 -3.98 26.65
N ILE A 429 -20.57 -4.62 26.06
CA ILE A 429 -19.16 -4.46 26.45
C ILE A 429 -18.72 -2.99 26.35
N ASN A 430 -19.03 -2.33 25.24
CA ASN A 430 -18.66 -0.93 25.04
C ASN A 430 -19.43 0.01 25.99
N SER A 431 -20.71 -0.26 26.26
CA SER A 431 -21.51 0.55 27.19
C SER A 431 -21.02 0.45 28.64
N LEU A 432 -20.66 -0.75 29.11
CA LEU A 432 -20.07 -0.96 30.44
C LEU A 432 -18.73 -0.24 30.62
N ARG A 433 -17.99 0.00 29.53
CA ARG A 433 -16.75 0.78 29.56
C ARG A 433 -17.02 2.27 29.56
N ARG A 434 -17.94 2.74 28.72
CA ARG A 434 -18.39 4.14 28.73
C ARG A 434 -18.94 4.57 30.09
N GLY A 435 -19.70 3.70 30.77
CA GLY A 435 -20.18 3.96 32.13
C GLY A 435 -19.07 4.08 33.20
N ARG A 436 -17.83 3.70 32.86
CA ARG A 436 -16.63 3.85 33.70
C ARG A 436 -15.65 4.90 33.15
N ASP A 437 -16.11 5.75 32.22
CA ASP A 437 -15.28 6.74 31.52
C ASP A 437 -14.05 6.12 30.82
N LEU A 438 -14.19 4.86 30.38
CA LEU A 438 -13.15 4.15 29.64
C LEU A 438 -13.46 4.17 28.14
N PRO A 439 -12.44 4.28 27.27
CA PRO A 439 -12.63 4.12 25.84
C PRO A 439 -13.28 2.79 25.47
N PRO A 440 -14.09 2.74 24.40
CA PRO A 440 -14.71 1.49 23.92
C PRO A 440 -13.63 0.46 23.59
N LEU A 441 -13.84 -0.78 24.04
CA LEU A 441 -12.89 -1.88 23.82
C LEU A 441 -12.89 -2.28 22.35
N ILE A 442 -14.09 -2.42 21.79
CA ILE A 442 -14.30 -2.91 20.43
C ILE A 442 -14.57 -1.67 19.58
N SER A 443 -13.48 -1.09 19.09
CA SER A 443 -13.51 0.18 18.34
C SER A 443 -12.44 0.24 17.25
N THR A 444 -11.84 -0.91 16.93
CA THR A 444 -10.84 -1.06 15.87
C THR A 444 -11.16 -2.31 15.05
N PRO A 445 -10.81 -2.36 13.74
CA PRO A 445 -11.04 -3.53 12.92
C PRO A 445 -10.49 -4.82 13.54
N LEU A 446 -9.28 -4.76 14.12
CA LEU A 446 -8.67 -5.92 14.78
C LEU A 446 -9.54 -6.46 15.92
N MET A 447 -10.01 -5.58 16.82
CA MET A 447 -10.86 -5.99 17.95
C MET A 447 -12.21 -6.55 17.50
N THR A 448 -12.81 -5.94 16.47
CA THR A 448 -14.06 -6.44 15.90
C THR A 448 -13.87 -7.84 15.31
N THR A 449 -12.82 -8.04 14.50
CA THR A 449 -12.48 -9.36 13.94
C THR A 449 -12.18 -10.38 15.04
N MET A 450 -11.48 -10.00 16.12
CA MET A 450 -11.23 -10.87 17.27
C MET A 450 -12.51 -11.34 17.95
N VAL A 451 -13.48 -10.44 18.14
CA VAL A 451 -14.77 -10.78 18.74
C VAL A 451 -15.54 -11.78 17.87
N VAL A 452 -15.57 -11.55 16.55
CA VAL A 452 -16.17 -12.50 15.60
C VAL A 452 -15.50 -13.86 15.69
N SER A 453 -14.16 -13.91 15.71
CA SER A 453 -13.40 -15.15 15.86
C SER A 453 -13.70 -15.90 17.15
N VAL A 454 -13.78 -15.20 18.30
CA VAL A 454 -14.01 -15.84 19.60
C VAL A 454 -15.43 -16.35 19.72
N LYS A 455 -16.43 -15.59 19.27
CA LYS A 455 -17.84 -16.02 19.37
C LYS A 455 -18.14 -17.26 18.53
N TRP A 456 -17.34 -17.54 17.49
CA TRP A 456 -17.42 -18.79 16.74
C TRP A 456 -17.12 -20.02 17.61
N GLY A 457 -16.16 -19.90 18.55
CA GLY A 457 -15.69 -21.03 19.37
C GLY A 457 -16.14 -21.03 20.83
N GLU A 458 -16.61 -19.91 21.37
CA GLU A 458 -16.92 -19.73 22.79
C GLU A 458 -18.34 -19.18 23.02
N THR A 459 -18.99 -19.58 24.12
CA THR A 459 -20.36 -19.17 24.45
C THR A 459 -20.45 -17.69 24.89
N GLU A 460 -19.45 -17.20 25.63
CA GLU A 460 -19.40 -15.84 26.20
C GLU A 460 -18.17 -15.05 25.75
N LEU A 461 -18.36 -13.75 25.52
CA LEU A 461 -17.28 -12.86 25.09
C LEU A 461 -16.56 -12.21 26.28
N PRO A 462 -15.20 -12.25 26.30
CA PRO A 462 -14.45 -11.58 27.35
C PRO A 462 -14.64 -10.06 27.35
N ARG A 463 -14.81 -9.49 28.55
CA ARG A 463 -15.03 -8.04 28.76
C ARG A 463 -13.73 -7.23 28.92
N GLU A 464 -12.60 -7.92 29.03
CA GLU A 464 -11.27 -7.35 29.23
C GLU A 464 -10.40 -7.58 27.99
N ARG A 465 -9.61 -6.57 27.62
CA ARG A 465 -8.72 -6.63 26.45
C ARG A 465 -7.78 -7.83 26.50
N ALA A 466 -7.09 -8.05 27.62
CA ALA A 466 -6.15 -9.15 27.78
C ALA A 466 -6.82 -10.53 27.65
N ARG A 467 -8.02 -10.69 28.24
CA ARG A 467 -8.79 -11.94 28.12
C ARG A 467 -9.30 -12.18 26.70
N LEU A 468 -9.63 -11.12 25.95
CA LEU A 468 -10.00 -11.24 24.55
C LEU A 468 -8.80 -11.74 23.71
N TYR A 469 -7.61 -11.17 23.91
CA TYR A 469 -6.40 -11.69 23.26
C TYR A 469 -6.13 -13.15 23.63
N GLU A 470 -6.24 -13.51 24.91
CA GLU A 470 -6.07 -14.89 25.38
C GLU A 470 -7.04 -15.85 24.69
N ALA A 471 -8.32 -15.49 24.62
CA ALA A 471 -9.35 -16.28 23.95
C ALA A 471 -9.06 -16.43 22.45
N VAL A 472 -8.65 -15.36 21.77
CA VAL A 472 -8.27 -15.42 20.35
C VAL A 472 -7.04 -16.29 20.14
N VAL A 473 -6.01 -16.18 20.99
CA VAL A 473 -4.82 -17.04 20.94
C VAL A 473 -5.22 -18.50 21.08
N LYS A 474 -6.07 -18.83 22.05
CA LYS A 474 -6.62 -20.17 22.23
C LYS A 474 -7.35 -20.63 20.97
N VAL A 475 -8.26 -19.83 20.42
CA VAL A 475 -8.99 -20.16 19.17
C VAL A 475 -8.02 -20.41 18.02
N ILE A 476 -7.02 -19.55 17.78
CA ILE A 476 -6.04 -19.73 16.70
C ILE A 476 -5.23 -21.02 16.86
N LEU A 477 -4.77 -21.30 18.08
CA LEU A 477 -3.96 -22.50 18.35
C LEU A 477 -4.82 -23.77 18.26
N GLN A 478 -6.10 -23.70 18.67
CA GLN A 478 -7.00 -24.85 18.63
C GLN A 478 -7.67 -25.08 17.28
N ALA A 479 -7.82 -24.06 16.44
CA ALA A 479 -8.38 -24.18 15.09
C ALA A 479 -7.61 -25.16 14.20
N GLN A 480 -6.35 -25.42 14.56
CA GLN A 480 -5.49 -26.40 13.92
C GLN A 480 -5.99 -27.85 14.07
N TYR A 481 -6.91 -28.11 15.00
CA TYR A 481 -7.51 -29.43 15.27
C TYR A 481 -8.86 -29.68 14.58
N LEU A 482 -9.39 -28.73 13.80
CA LEU A 482 -10.75 -28.79 13.23
C LEU A 482 -10.85 -29.47 11.84
N ASP A 483 -9.73 -29.86 11.20
CA ASP A 483 -9.78 -30.62 9.94
C ASP A 483 -10.00 -32.11 10.21
N ASP A 484 -11.05 -32.68 9.59
CA ASP A 484 -11.52 -34.08 9.72
C ASP A 484 -10.71 -35.10 8.89
N ASP A 485 -9.51 -34.73 8.44
CA ASP A 485 -8.64 -35.62 7.70
C ASP A 485 -7.67 -36.33 8.65
N ASP A 486 -7.89 -37.62 8.90
CA ASP A 486 -7.11 -38.44 9.84
C ASP A 486 -5.61 -38.51 9.47
N GLN A 487 -5.25 -38.36 8.19
CA GLN A 487 -3.83 -38.25 7.77
C GLN A 487 -3.20 -36.89 8.12
N THR A 488 -4.03 -35.86 8.35
CA THR A 488 -3.59 -34.52 8.71
C THR A 488 -3.53 -34.32 10.24
N ARG A 489 -4.27 -35.12 11.03
CA ARG A 489 -4.19 -35.12 12.50
C ARG A 489 -2.81 -35.53 13.03
N GLU A 490 -2.13 -36.47 12.36
CA GLU A 490 -0.78 -36.94 12.78
C GLU A 490 0.33 -35.90 12.57
N LEU A 491 0.15 -34.93 11.66
CA LEU A 491 1.10 -33.84 11.42
C LEU A 491 0.96 -32.67 12.42
N VAL A 492 -0.16 -32.57 13.15
CA VAL A 492 -0.61 -31.33 13.82
C VAL A 492 -0.78 -31.52 15.32
N ASN A 493 0.21 -32.16 15.95
CA ASN A 493 0.53 -31.88 17.34
C ASN A 493 1.87 -31.16 17.34
N TRP A 494 1.89 -29.83 17.13
CA TRP A 494 3.12 -29.02 17.02
C TRP A 494 3.81 -28.87 18.38
N GLY A 495 4.19 -29.99 19.00
CA GLY A 495 4.88 -30.02 20.28
C GLY A 495 3.99 -29.93 21.52
N GLY A 496 2.69 -30.25 21.45
CA GLY A 496 1.85 -30.43 22.64
C GLY A 496 0.52 -29.67 22.64
N ALA A 497 -0.12 -29.65 23.81
CA ALA A 497 -1.39 -28.96 24.05
C ALA A 497 -1.27 -27.45 23.82
N TRP A 498 -2.39 -26.77 23.52
CA TRP A 498 -2.37 -25.34 23.20
C TRP A 498 -1.76 -24.47 24.32
N GLU A 499 -1.84 -24.90 25.58
CA GLU A 499 -1.22 -24.22 26.71
C GLU A 499 0.30 -24.22 26.60
N GLU A 500 0.91 -25.38 26.32
CA GLU A 500 2.34 -25.50 26.04
C GLU A 500 2.68 -24.66 24.81
N GLN A 501 1.78 -24.70 23.81
CA GLN A 501 1.95 -23.91 22.60
C GLN A 501 1.86 -22.39 22.83
N ARG A 502 1.18 -21.95 23.88
CA ARG A 502 1.16 -20.55 24.26
C ARG A 502 2.43 -20.17 25.02
N GLU A 503 3.03 -21.07 25.80
CA GLU A 503 4.20 -20.78 26.63
C GLU A 503 5.47 -20.50 25.81
N TRP A 504 5.88 -21.41 24.92
CA TRP A 504 7.00 -21.18 24.00
C TRP A 504 6.77 -19.99 23.04
N LEU A 505 5.54 -19.74 22.56
CA LEU A 505 5.22 -18.53 21.79
C LEU A 505 5.33 -17.25 22.64
N SER A 506 4.98 -17.32 23.94
CA SER A 506 5.19 -16.22 24.88
C SER A 506 6.68 -15.94 25.09
N TYR A 507 7.48 -16.99 25.20
CA TYR A 507 8.93 -16.89 25.29
C TYR A 507 9.53 -16.30 24.00
N LEU A 508 9.14 -16.82 22.84
CA LEU A 508 9.56 -16.30 21.54
C LEU A 508 9.17 -14.83 21.37
N ALA A 509 7.93 -14.47 21.73
CA ALA A 509 7.46 -13.09 21.67
C ALA A 509 8.32 -12.15 22.53
N LEU A 510 8.65 -12.56 23.76
CA LEU A 510 9.50 -11.79 24.65
C LEU A 510 10.93 -11.65 24.10
N GLU A 511 11.54 -12.73 23.60
CA GLU A 511 12.89 -12.70 23.03
C GLU A 511 12.96 -11.87 21.74
N MET A 512 11.95 -11.99 20.88
CA MET A 512 11.78 -11.11 19.74
C MET A 512 11.63 -9.64 20.20
N HIS A 513 10.83 -9.37 21.23
CA HIS A 513 10.67 -8.02 21.77
C HIS A 513 11.97 -7.48 22.39
N ARG A 514 12.78 -8.33 23.05
CA ARG A 514 14.11 -8.00 23.60
C ARG A 514 15.15 -7.76 22.51
N GLY A 515 15.05 -8.49 21.40
CA GLY A 515 15.86 -8.27 20.20
C GLY A 515 15.68 -6.88 19.59
N GLY A 516 14.72 -6.09 20.08
CA GLY A 516 14.53 -4.68 19.76
C GLY A 516 14.39 -4.49 18.26
N GLN A 517 15.44 -3.95 17.64
CA GLN A 517 15.48 -3.55 16.23
C GLN A 517 15.23 -4.69 15.23
N ASN A 518 15.52 -5.93 15.63
CA ASN A 518 15.34 -7.14 14.81
C ASN A 518 14.11 -7.97 15.23
N GLY A 519 13.24 -7.40 16.07
CA GLY A 519 12.23 -8.15 16.79
C GLY A 519 10.88 -8.31 16.09
N ALA A 520 10.59 -7.53 15.05
CA ALA A 520 9.29 -7.55 14.38
C ALA A 520 9.13 -8.75 13.42
N ALA A 521 10.25 -9.17 12.81
CA ALA A 521 10.37 -10.34 11.95
C ALA A 521 11.81 -10.87 12.06
N ILE A 522 11.98 -12.18 12.13
CA ILE A 522 13.28 -12.84 12.37
C ILE A 522 13.54 -13.94 11.32
N PRO A 523 14.81 -14.19 10.94
CA PRO A 523 15.15 -15.30 10.06
C PRO A 523 14.99 -16.65 10.79
N GLU A 524 14.93 -17.76 10.04
CA GLU A 524 14.75 -19.11 10.59
C GLU A 524 15.84 -19.47 11.60
N GLU A 525 17.09 -19.09 11.32
CA GLU A 525 18.25 -19.35 12.18
C GLU A 525 18.02 -18.76 13.56
N ARG A 526 17.56 -17.50 13.61
CA ARG A 526 17.29 -16.82 14.89
C ARG A 526 16.09 -17.44 15.61
N LEU A 527 15.05 -17.84 14.88
CA LEU A 527 13.91 -18.56 15.45
C LEU A 527 14.38 -19.87 16.13
N ARG A 528 15.25 -20.61 15.46
CA ARG A 528 15.82 -21.86 15.99
C ARG A 528 16.68 -21.62 17.21
N GLU A 529 17.54 -20.61 17.20
CA GLU A 529 18.33 -20.22 18.37
C GLU A 529 17.46 -19.92 19.59
N ILE A 530 16.37 -19.18 19.40
CA ILE A 530 15.47 -18.79 20.49
C ILE A 530 14.74 -20.02 21.05
N LEU A 531 14.22 -20.91 20.19
CA LEU A 531 13.37 -22.02 20.64
C LEU A 531 14.12 -23.31 20.97
N ALA A 532 15.39 -23.46 20.57
CA ALA A 532 16.21 -24.64 20.88
C ALA A 532 16.28 -24.99 22.39
N PRO A 533 16.32 -24.04 23.34
CA PRO A 533 16.28 -24.34 24.77
C PRO A 533 14.92 -24.83 25.28
N LYS A 534 13.84 -24.69 24.49
CA LYS A 534 12.46 -24.98 24.87
C LYS A 534 11.90 -26.22 24.18
N LEU A 535 12.44 -26.59 23.03
CA LEU A 535 11.97 -27.72 22.22
C LEU A 535 13.10 -28.65 21.80
N SER A 536 12.76 -29.93 21.61
CA SER A 536 13.61 -30.84 20.86
C SER A 536 13.74 -30.40 19.40
N LYS A 537 14.81 -30.86 18.73
CA LYS A 537 15.06 -30.55 17.32
C LYS A 537 13.90 -31.00 16.43
N GLU A 538 13.34 -32.19 16.71
CA GLU A 538 12.23 -32.78 15.98
C GLU A 538 10.95 -31.92 16.10
N ASN A 539 10.62 -31.47 17.31
CA ASN A 539 9.45 -30.62 17.56
C ASN A 539 9.61 -29.23 16.92
N LEU A 540 10.83 -28.69 16.93
CA LEU A 540 11.14 -27.42 16.29
C LEU A 540 11.03 -27.51 14.75
N ASP A 541 11.53 -28.59 14.16
CA ASP A 541 11.39 -28.86 12.73
C ASP A 541 9.92 -29.07 12.33
N GLN A 542 9.14 -29.71 13.20
CA GLN A 542 7.70 -29.85 13.01
C GLN A 542 7.04 -28.47 13.05
N PHE A 543 7.30 -27.66 14.09
CA PHE A 543 6.78 -26.30 14.25
C PHE A 543 7.10 -25.36 13.09
N ILE A 544 8.31 -25.43 12.54
CA ILE A 544 8.68 -24.57 11.42
C ILE A 544 7.90 -24.98 10.16
N ARG A 545 7.84 -26.28 9.82
CA ARG A 545 7.07 -26.79 8.66
C ARG A 545 5.59 -26.43 8.74
N ALA A 546 5.09 -26.51 9.95
CA ALA A 546 3.79 -26.13 10.39
C ALA A 546 3.44 -24.65 10.15
N VAL A 547 4.28 -23.74 10.68
CA VAL A 547 4.14 -22.28 10.48
C VAL A 547 4.13 -21.93 9.00
N ARG A 548 4.92 -22.65 8.18
CA ARG A 548 4.97 -22.49 6.72
C ARG A 548 3.72 -22.95 6.00
N SER A 549 3.13 -24.06 6.43
CA SER A 549 2.04 -24.71 5.70
C SER A 549 0.67 -24.07 5.95
N ARG A 550 0.41 -23.64 7.18
CA ARG A 550 -0.91 -23.17 7.59
C ARG A 550 -0.98 -21.68 7.88
N GLY A 551 0.12 -21.08 8.36
CA GLY A 551 0.05 -19.76 9.00
C GLY A 551 -0.95 -19.75 10.17
N GLY A 552 -0.94 -18.70 10.97
CA GLY A 552 -1.81 -18.60 12.13
C GLY A 552 -1.39 -17.44 13.00
N LEU A 553 -1.16 -17.69 14.29
CA LEU A 553 -0.67 -16.65 15.21
C LEU A 553 0.77 -16.21 14.87
N PHE A 554 1.54 -17.13 14.28
CA PHE A 554 2.90 -16.95 13.81
C PHE A 554 2.99 -17.46 12.37
N GLU A 555 3.65 -16.73 11.49
CA GLU A 555 3.68 -16.99 10.04
C GLU A 555 5.06 -16.70 9.44
N GLU A 556 5.39 -17.40 8.36
CA GLU A 556 6.51 -17.03 7.48
C GLU A 556 5.99 -16.10 6.38
N ARG A 557 6.62 -14.93 6.24
CA ARG A 557 6.35 -13.99 5.16
C ARG A 557 7.66 -13.42 4.65
N ALA A 558 7.92 -13.64 3.36
CA ALA A 558 9.14 -13.20 2.70
C ALA A 558 10.39 -13.76 3.38
N GLU A 559 10.37 -15.08 3.67
CA GLU A 559 11.48 -15.83 4.30
C GLU A 559 11.81 -15.41 5.74
N LEU A 560 11.07 -14.46 6.31
CA LEU A 560 11.11 -14.14 7.73
C LEU A 560 9.89 -14.64 8.47
N PHE A 561 10.12 -15.01 9.72
CA PHE A 561 9.12 -15.45 10.69
C PHE A 561 8.65 -14.29 11.56
N GLN A 562 7.34 -14.14 11.69
CA GLN A 562 6.74 -13.03 12.44
C GLN A 562 5.39 -13.40 13.04
N PHE A 563 4.96 -12.67 14.07
CA PHE A 563 3.58 -12.74 14.54
C PHE A 563 2.63 -12.12 13.52
N ALA A 564 1.42 -12.69 13.40
CA ALA A 564 0.41 -12.22 12.44
C ALA A 564 0.00 -10.76 12.66
N HIS A 565 0.15 -10.25 13.88
CA HIS A 565 0.08 -8.84 14.20
C HIS A 565 0.96 -8.53 15.43
N LEU A 566 1.62 -7.36 15.42
CA LEU A 566 2.54 -6.95 16.49
C LEU A 566 1.87 -6.90 17.88
N THR A 567 0.57 -6.64 17.95
CA THR A 567 -0.18 -6.67 19.23
C THR A 567 -0.28 -8.06 19.85
N PHE A 568 -0.23 -9.14 19.07
CA PHE A 568 -0.14 -10.49 19.63
C PHE A 568 1.23 -10.75 20.24
N GLN A 569 2.30 -10.29 19.58
CA GLN A 569 3.65 -10.34 20.14
C GLN A 569 3.73 -9.54 21.45
N GLU A 570 3.20 -8.31 21.47
CA GLU A 570 3.13 -7.48 22.68
C GLU A 570 2.34 -8.18 23.80
N PHE A 571 1.17 -8.74 23.47
CA PHE A 571 0.34 -9.46 24.43
C PHE A 571 1.06 -10.68 25.02
N LEU A 572 1.64 -11.53 24.18
CA LEU A 572 2.31 -12.76 24.59
C LEU A 572 3.59 -12.47 25.41
N ALA A 573 4.34 -11.43 25.03
CA ALA A 573 5.47 -10.96 25.82
C ALA A 573 5.02 -10.44 27.19
N ALA A 574 3.99 -9.58 27.23
CA ALA A 574 3.44 -9.04 28.46
C ALA A 574 2.87 -10.14 29.37
N ARG A 575 2.24 -11.16 28.78
CA ARG A 575 1.72 -12.33 29.50
C ARG A 575 2.84 -13.08 30.22
N LEU A 576 3.97 -13.34 29.57
CA LEU A 576 5.11 -14.01 30.20
C LEU A 576 5.70 -13.16 31.34
N LEU A 577 5.86 -11.85 31.10
CA LEU A 577 6.35 -10.93 32.12
C LEU A 577 5.43 -10.87 33.35
N ALA A 578 4.11 -10.90 33.14
CA ALA A 578 3.13 -10.93 34.22
C ALA A 578 3.14 -12.25 35.00
N LYS A 579 3.40 -13.39 34.33
CA LYS A 579 3.51 -14.71 34.96
C LYS A 579 4.74 -14.79 35.86
N ASP A 580 5.89 -14.29 35.41
CA ASP A 580 7.15 -14.28 36.15
C ASP A 580 7.42 -12.91 36.79
N ARG A 581 6.42 -12.36 37.50
CA ARG A 581 6.45 -10.97 38.00
C ARG A 581 7.71 -10.66 38.81
N GLU A 582 8.10 -11.51 39.75
CA GLU A 582 9.29 -11.28 40.61
C GLU A 582 10.60 -11.20 39.82
N LYS A 583 10.75 -12.02 38.77
CA LYS A 583 11.93 -12.00 37.89
C LYS A 583 11.89 -10.87 36.87
N SER A 584 10.69 -10.46 36.48
CA SER A 584 10.45 -9.45 35.44
C SER A 584 10.46 -8.04 36.01
N LEU A 585 10.18 -7.87 37.30
CA LEU A 585 10.09 -6.58 37.96
C LEU A 585 11.39 -5.76 37.83
N PRO A 586 12.60 -6.29 38.07
CA PRO A 586 13.82 -5.50 37.90
C PRO A 586 14.05 -5.02 36.45
N ILE A 587 13.71 -5.87 35.47
CA ILE A 587 13.82 -5.54 34.03
C ILE A 587 12.82 -4.45 33.64
N LEU A 588 11.64 -4.48 34.27
CA LEU A 588 10.59 -3.51 34.05
C LEU A 588 10.88 -2.20 34.79
N GLU A 589 11.37 -2.24 36.04
CA GLU A 589 11.74 -1.06 36.84
C GLU A 589 12.81 -0.21 36.15
N GLU A 590 13.81 -0.82 35.50
CA GLU A 590 14.79 -0.07 34.67
C GLU A 590 14.15 0.67 33.48
N ARG A 591 12.90 0.33 33.11
CA ARG A 591 12.18 0.85 31.95
C ARG A 591 10.83 1.50 32.29
N ILE A 592 10.41 1.44 33.55
CA ILE A 592 9.23 2.09 34.11
C ILE A 592 9.77 3.33 34.83
N PRO A 593 9.56 4.54 34.28
CA PRO A 593 9.88 5.76 35.00
C PRO A 593 8.78 5.97 36.04
N ASP A 594 8.93 5.30 37.19
CA ASP A 594 8.35 5.64 38.50
C ASP A 594 8.69 4.50 39.49
N ALA A 595 9.72 4.73 40.31
CA ALA A 595 9.84 4.21 41.67
C ALA A 595 10.14 5.40 42.60
#